data_AF-A0A5Q4YVQ6-F1
#
_entry.id   AF-A0A5Q4YVQ6-F1
#
_cell.length_a   1.000
_cell.length_b   1.000
_cell.length_c   1.000
_cell.angle_alpha   90.00
_cell.angle_beta   90.00
_cell.angle_gamma   90.00
#
_symmetry.space_group_name_H-M   'P 1'
#
loop_
_entity.id
_entity.type
_entity.pdbx_description
1 polymer ?
#
loop_
_entity_poly.entity_id
_entity_poly.type
_entity_poly.pdbx_seq_one_letter_code
_entity_poly.pdbx_strand_id
1 'polypeptide(L)'
;MPDLLRWMEDHDKLSGWAQAIGAVLALVIAIMIPAWQRMAERRDRRVEAAALDAVMVGALFHVMLDAESYAHSALLQADRPASEISVDEIGATDLLARILQLEERERDFLRSTIEGKCRSVVLKSMKLIKVASVRGKPPLQMEIGSINNEIVWLNRDRERVLFEMDRANRYETISRFPGLVRFVWHLIWWGKWKRWLKANPVPRSSKFPESK
;
A
#
# COMPACT_ATOMS: atom_id res chain seq x y z
N MET A 1 0.23 -11.94 62.38
CA MET A 1 -1.17 -12.10 61.90
C MET A 1 -2.22 -11.25 62.63
N PRO A 2 -2.17 -10.97 63.96
CA PRO A 2 -3.20 -10.14 64.59
C PRO A 2 -3.20 -8.67 64.11
N ASP A 3 -2.07 -8.14 63.66
CA ASP A 3 -1.98 -6.76 63.16
C ASP A 3 -2.71 -6.52 61.83
N LEU A 4 -2.81 -7.53 60.97
CA LEU A 4 -3.54 -7.41 59.69
C LEU A 4 -5.06 -7.37 59.91
N LEU A 5 -5.55 -8.20 60.84
CA LEU A 5 -6.96 -8.23 61.24
C LEU A 5 -7.38 -6.91 61.90
N ARG A 6 -6.55 -6.39 62.81
CA ARG A 6 -6.78 -5.09 63.47
C ARG A 6 -6.76 -3.93 62.47
N TRP A 7 -5.85 -3.96 61.50
CA TRP A 7 -5.81 -2.97 60.42
C TRP A 7 -7.05 -3.05 59.51
N MET A 8 -7.55 -4.25 59.22
CA MET A 8 -8.79 -4.44 58.43
C MET A 8 -10.03 -3.96 59.19
N GLU A 9 -10.14 -4.21 60.50
CA GLU A 9 -11.23 -3.70 61.35
C GLU A 9 -11.24 -2.17 61.43
N ASP A 10 -10.07 -1.54 61.56
CA ASP A 10 -9.96 -0.07 61.59
C ASP A 10 -10.32 0.60 60.25
N HIS A 11 -10.36 -0.17 59.16
CA HIS A 11 -10.59 0.33 57.80
C HIS A 11 -11.76 -0.38 57.10
N ASP A 12 -12.88 -0.51 57.80
CA ASP A 12 -14.11 -1.21 57.37
C ASP A 12 -14.67 -0.73 56.00
N LYS A 13 -14.26 0.46 55.53
CA LYS A 13 -14.64 1.04 54.23
C LYS A 13 -13.74 0.65 53.06
N LEU A 14 -12.59 0.01 53.29
CA LEU A 14 -11.63 -0.34 52.23
C LEU A 14 -12.18 -1.36 51.23
N SER A 15 -13.02 -2.29 51.68
CA SER A 15 -13.63 -3.31 50.83
C SER A 15 -14.53 -2.69 49.76
N GLY A 16 -15.36 -1.71 50.15
CA GLY A 16 -16.22 -0.97 49.23
C GLY A 16 -15.44 -0.15 48.20
N TRP A 17 -14.34 0.49 48.62
CA TRP A 17 -13.46 1.22 47.70
C TRP A 17 -12.72 0.29 46.73
N ALA A 18 -12.25 -0.86 47.19
CA ALA A 18 -11.60 -1.85 46.33
C ALA A 18 -12.56 -2.41 45.28
N GLN A 19 -13.81 -2.70 45.67
CA GLN A 19 -14.86 -3.15 44.74
C GLN A 19 -15.25 -2.06 43.74
N ALA A 20 -15.39 -0.81 44.19
CA ALA A 20 -15.68 0.31 43.31
C ALA A 20 -14.57 0.53 42.27
N ILE A 21 -13.30 0.51 42.68
CA ILE A 21 -12.15 0.64 41.78
C ILE A 21 -12.10 -0.55 40.81
N GLY A 22 -12.30 -1.77 41.29
CA GLY A 22 -12.34 -2.98 40.46
C GLY A 22 -13.45 -2.92 39.40
N ALA A 23 -14.65 -2.49 39.77
CA ALA A 23 -15.78 -2.35 38.84
C ALA A 23 -15.52 -1.26 37.79
N VAL A 24 -14.95 -0.12 38.18
CA VAL A 24 -14.58 0.95 37.25
C VAL A 24 -13.49 0.46 36.27
N LEU A 25 -12.46 -0.22 36.75
CA LEU A 25 -11.42 -0.80 35.90
C LEU A 25 -11.99 -1.83 34.93
N ALA A 26 -12.86 -2.73 35.41
CA ALA A 26 -13.52 -3.72 34.57
C ALA A 26 -14.35 -3.06 33.45
N LEU A 27 -15.09 -2.00 33.78
CA LEU A 27 -15.88 -1.24 32.81
C LEU A 27 -15.00 -0.52 31.78
N VAL A 28 -13.91 0.11 32.21
CA VAL A 28 -12.94 0.75 31.30
C VAL A 28 -12.33 -0.30 30.35
N ILE A 29 -11.91 -1.46 30.86
CA ILE A 29 -11.35 -2.54 30.05
C ILE A 29 -12.39 -3.09 29.07
N ALA A 30 -13.63 -3.28 29.51
CA ALA A 30 -14.72 -3.79 28.67
C ALA A 30 -15.06 -2.86 27.49
N ILE A 31 -14.87 -1.55 27.63
CA ILE A 31 -15.06 -0.58 26.54
C ILE A 31 -13.80 -0.47 25.67
N MET A 32 -12.62 -0.48 26.30
CA MET A 32 -11.35 -0.23 25.62
C MET A 32 -10.93 -1.40 24.71
N ILE A 33 -11.14 -2.66 25.13
CA ILE A 33 -10.74 -3.83 24.34
C ILE A 33 -11.49 -3.89 22.98
N PRO A 34 -12.82 -3.81 22.90
CA PRO A 34 -13.53 -3.85 21.62
C PRO A 34 -13.20 -2.66 20.72
N ALA A 35 -13.00 -1.47 21.31
CA ALA A 35 -12.57 -0.30 20.55
C ALA A 35 -11.19 -0.52 19.91
N TRP A 36 -10.27 -1.15 20.65
CA TRP A 36 -8.94 -1.45 20.15
C TRP A 36 -8.95 -2.57 19.10
N GLN A 37 -9.78 -3.60 19.27
CA GLN A 37 -9.99 -4.66 18.28
C GLN A 37 -10.54 -4.11 16.96
N ARG A 38 -11.59 -3.28 17.00
CA ARG A 38 -12.12 -2.62 15.79
C ARG A 38 -11.09 -1.73 15.12
N MET A 39 -10.23 -1.06 15.89
CA MET A 39 -9.15 -0.25 15.35
C MET A 39 -8.09 -1.11 14.67
N ALA A 40 -7.74 -2.27 15.25
CA ALA A 40 -6.83 -3.24 14.65
C ALA A 40 -7.41 -3.82 13.35
N GLU A 41 -8.67 -4.27 13.35
CA GLU A 41 -9.32 -4.79 12.14
C GLU A 41 -9.36 -3.76 11.01
N ARG A 42 -9.72 -2.51 11.31
CA ARG A 42 -9.71 -1.42 10.30
C ARG A 42 -8.32 -1.18 9.74
N ARG A 43 -7.30 -1.38 10.56
CA ARG A 43 -5.91 -1.24 10.14
C ARG A 43 -5.52 -2.40 9.24
N ASP A 44 -5.80 -3.63 9.65
CA ASP A 44 -5.45 -4.84 8.88
C ASP A 44 -6.10 -4.81 7.50
N ARG A 45 -7.39 -4.43 7.42
CA ARG A 45 -8.08 -4.22 6.12
C ARG A 45 -7.40 -3.17 5.25
N ARG A 46 -6.84 -2.09 5.83
CA ARG A 46 -6.10 -1.08 5.07
C ARG A 46 -4.76 -1.60 4.57
N VAL A 47 -4.09 -2.43 5.36
CA VAL A 47 -2.83 -3.08 4.96
C VAL A 47 -3.09 -4.08 3.85
N GLU A 48 -4.11 -4.92 3.99
CA GLU A 48 -4.52 -5.87 2.96
C GLU A 48 -4.91 -5.16 1.66
N ALA A 49 -5.70 -4.08 1.75
CA ALA A 49 -6.04 -3.27 0.58
C ALA A 49 -4.80 -2.64 -0.08
N ALA A 50 -3.87 -2.10 0.70
CA ALA A 50 -2.63 -1.52 0.18
C ALA A 50 -1.69 -2.58 -0.44
N ALA A 51 -1.64 -3.78 0.13
CA ALA A 51 -0.85 -4.89 -0.42
C ALA A 51 -1.45 -5.38 -1.75
N LEU A 52 -2.78 -5.51 -1.82
CA LEU A 52 -3.47 -5.84 -3.06
C LEU A 52 -3.21 -4.77 -4.14
N ASP A 53 -3.26 -3.50 -3.75
CA ASP A 53 -2.98 -2.37 -4.62
C ASP A 53 -1.54 -2.43 -5.18
N ALA A 54 -0.56 -2.69 -4.32
CA ALA A 54 0.84 -2.85 -4.74
C ALA A 54 1.02 -3.99 -5.76
N VAL A 55 0.34 -5.12 -5.55
CA VAL A 55 0.36 -6.27 -6.48
C VAL A 55 -0.25 -5.90 -7.82
N MET A 56 -1.39 -5.20 -7.84
CA MET A 56 -2.04 -4.76 -9.08
C MET A 56 -1.17 -3.77 -9.87
N VAL A 57 -0.61 -2.77 -9.20
CA VAL A 57 0.31 -1.79 -9.83
C VAL A 57 1.55 -2.49 -10.38
N GLY A 58 2.12 -3.44 -9.64
CA GLY A 58 3.26 -4.24 -10.10
C GLY A 58 2.92 -5.08 -11.33
N ALA A 59 1.75 -5.73 -11.36
CA ALA A 59 1.30 -6.50 -12.51
C ALA A 59 1.09 -5.61 -13.75
N LEU A 60 0.47 -4.45 -13.58
CA LEU A 60 0.31 -3.45 -14.64
C LEU A 60 1.66 -2.99 -15.19
N PHE A 61 2.62 -2.70 -14.31
CA PHE A 61 3.98 -2.32 -14.70
C PHE A 61 4.65 -3.38 -15.59
N HIS A 62 4.56 -4.66 -15.21
CA HIS A 62 5.11 -5.74 -16.01
C HIS A 62 4.41 -5.89 -17.37
N VAL A 63 3.09 -5.76 -17.42
CA VAL A 63 2.33 -5.77 -18.68
C VAL A 63 2.71 -4.61 -19.59
N MET A 64 2.97 -3.42 -19.04
CA MET A 64 3.48 -2.28 -19.81
C MET A 64 4.84 -2.57 -20.44
N LEU A 65 5.77 -3.16 -19.68
CA LEU A 65 7.10 -3.54 -20.18
C LEU A 65 7.02 -4.59 -21.29
N ASP A 66 6.16 -5.60 -21.11
CA ASP A 66 5.96 -6.65 -22.11
C ASP A 66 5.32 -6.09 -23.38
N ALA A 67 4.35 -5.19 -23.26
CA ALA A 67 3.73 -4.51 -24.40
C ALA A 67 4.73 -3.62 -25.17
N GLU A 68 5.59 -2.88 -24.45
CA GLU A 68 6.68 -2.10 -25.02
C GLU A 68 7.69 -3.01 -25.75
N SER A 69 8.12 -4.10 -25.10
CA SER A 69 9.05 -5.07 -25.69
C SER A 69 8.49 -5.75 -26.94
N TYR A 70 7.21 -6.13 -26.91
CA TYR A 70 6.52 -6.70 -28.06
C TYR A 70 6.42 -5.68 -29.20
N ALA A 71 6.13 -4.42 -28.89
CA ALA A 71 6.06 -3.35 -29.89
C ALA A 71 7.41 -3.06 -30.54
N HIS A 72 8.49 -3.01 -29.76
CA HIS A 72 9.85 -2.91 -30.30
C HIS A 72 10.21 -4.11 -31.18
N SER A 73 9.87 -5.32 -30.74
CA SER A 73 10.09 -6.54 -31.54
C SER A 73 9.33 -6.49 -32.86
N ALA A 74 8.09 -6.01 -32.85
CA ALA A 74 7.27 -5.81 -34.04
C ALA A 74 7.90 -4.82 -35.03
N LEU A 75 8.43 -3.70 -34.51
CA LEU A 75 9.13 -2.71 -35.32
C LEU A 75 10.41 -3.26 -35.94
N LEU A 76 11.19 -4.04 -35.18
CA LEU A 76 12.41 -4.68 -35.70
C LEU A 76 12.12 -5.76 -36.74
N GLN A 77 11.00 -6.48 -36.62
CA GLN A 77 10.57 -7.48 -37.60
C GLN A 77 9.99 -6.83 -38.85
N ALA A 78 9.34 -5.68 -38.73
CA ALA A 78 8.75 -4.95 -39.86
C ALA A 78 9.78 -4.53 -40.93
N ASP A 79 11.05 -4.35 -40.53
CA ASP A 79 12.15 -4.02 -41.44
C ASP A 79 12.78 -5.26 -42.11
N ARG A 80 12.39 -6.47 -41.72
CA ARG A 80 12.94 -7.72 -42.26
C ARG A 80 12.22 -8.16 -43.54
N PRO A 81 12.88 -8.94 -44.42
CA PRO A 81 12.20 -9.57 -45.54
C PRO A 81 11.12 -10.54 -45.04
N ALA A 82 9.99 -10.62 -45.75
CA ALA A 82 8.81 -11.38 -45.31
C ALA A 82 9.07 -12.86 -45.01
N SER A 83 10.04 -13.48 -45.69
CA SER A 83 10.45 -14.88 -45.45
C SER A 83 11.08 -15.11 -44.07
N GLU A 84 11.57 -14.07 -43.42
CA GLU A 84 12.24 -14.12 -42.11
C GLU A 84 11.35 -13.64 -40.95
N ILE A 85 10.13 -13.19 -41.24
CA ILE A 85 9.21 -12.69 -40.22
C ILE A 85 8.51 -13.87 -39.54
N SER A 86 8.85 -14.10 -38.27
CA SER A 86 8.12 -15.02 -37.40
C SER A 86 7.04 -14.27 -36.62
N VAL A 87 5.78 -14.53 -36.92
CA VAL A 87 4.66 -13.95 -36.17
C VAL A 87 4.54 -14.65 -34.82
N ASP A 88 4.89 -13.97 -33.72
CA ASP A 88 4.66 -14.47 -32.37
C ASP A 88 3.20 -14.20 -31.95
N GLU A 89 2.29 -15.04 -32.43
CA GLU A 89 0.87 -14.97 -32.07
C GLU A 89 0.61 -15.46 -30.64
N ILE A 90 1.42 -16.41 -30.16
CA ILE A 90 1.27 -16.99 -28.81
C ILE A 90 1.62 -15.95 -27.75
N GLY A 91 2.76 -15.27 -27.88
CA GLY A 91 3.15 -14.22 -26.96
C GLY A 91 2.15 -13.06 -26.92
N ALA A 92 1.63 -12.66 -28.09
CA ALA A 92 0.62 -11.62 -28.17
C ALA A 92 -0.72 -12.01 -27.52
N THR A 93 -1.20 -13.25 -27.76
CA THR A 93 -2.46 -13.73 -27.18
C THR A 93 -2.36 -13.92 -25.68
N ASP A 94 -1.23 -14.41 -25.16
CA ASP A 94 -0.95 -14.47 -23.73
C ASP A 94 -0.94 -13.08 -23.09
N LEU A 95 -0.26 -12.10 -23.71
CA LEU A 95 -0.20 -10.74 -23.21
C LEU A 95 -1.59 -10.07 -23.19
N LEU A 96 -2.41 -10.29 -24.23
CA LEU A 96 -3.79 -9.81 -24.26
C LEU A 96 -4.66 -10.48 -23.18
N ALA A 97 -4.46 -11.76 -22.91
CA ALA A 97 -5.17 -12.45 -21.83
C ALA A 97 -4.78 -11.90 -20.46
N ARG A 98 -3.49 -11.59 -20.23
CA ARG A 98 -3.02 -10.95 -19.00
C ARG A 98 -3.58 -9.54 -18.83
N ILE A 99 -3.66 -8.74 -19.89
CA ILE A 99 -4.32 -7.42 -19.87
C ILE A 99 -5.80 -7.57 -19.49
N LEU A 100 -6.52 -8.49 -20.13
CA LEU A 100 -7.95 -8.72 -19.85
C LEU A 100 -8.17 -9.14 -18.38
N GLN A 101 -7.32 -10.00 -17.84
CA GLN A 101 -7.40 -10.40 -16.42
C GLN A 101 -7.20 -9.24 -15.45
N LEU A 102 -6.42 -8.23 -15.83
CA LEU A 102 -6.28 -7.00 -15.04
C LEU A 102 -7.53 -6.12 -15.17
N GLU A 103 -8.02 -5.92 -16.41
CA GLU A 103 -9.25 -5.16 -16.69
C GLU A 103 -10.47 -5.70 -15.89
N GLU A 104 -10.59 -7.03 -15.75
CA GLU A 104 -11.70 -7.66 -15.00
C GLU A 104 -11.62 -7.44 -13.49
N ARG A 105 -10.42 -7.25 -12.94
CA ARG A 105 -10.19 -7.10 -11.50
C ARG A 105 -10.32 -5.65 -11.03
N GLU A 106 -10.27 -4.69 -11.96
CA GLU A 106 -10.04 -3.28 -11.65
C GLU A 106 -11.26 -2.40 -11.94
N ARG A 107 -11.50 -1.39 -11.10
CA ARG A 107 -12.49 -0.33 -11.35
C ARG A 107 -11.88 1.07 -11.41
N ASP A 108 -10.57 1.19 -11.22
CA ASP A 108 -9.89 2.47 -11.19
C ASP A 108 -9.68 3.02 -12.60
N PHE A 109 -10.20 4.23 -12.83
CA PHE A 109 -10.20 4.88 -14.13
C PHE A 109 -8.79 5.04 -14.74
N LEU A 110 -7.79 5.34 -13.90
CA LEU A 110 -6.42 5.53 -14.36
C LEU A 110 -5.82 4.21 -14.88
N ARG A 111 -6.01 3.11 -14.14
CA ARG A 111 -5.48 1.79 -14.54
C ARG A 111 -6.19 1.26 -15.78
N SER A 112 -7.52 1.40 -15.83
CA SER A 112 -8.31 1.07 -17.03
C SER A 112 -7.83 1.82 -18.28
N THR A 113 -7.44 3.09 -18.13
CA THR A 113 -6.89 3.87 -19.24
C THR A 113 -5.54 3.30 -19.71
N ILE A 114 -4.65 2.93 -18.79
CA ILE A 114 -3.34 2.36 -19.10
C ILE A 114 -3.50 0.97 -19.74
N GLU A 115 -4.34 0.11 -19.19
CA GLU A 115 -4.66 -1.23 -19.73
C GLU A 115 -5.18 -1.15 -21.17
N GLY A 116 -6.14 -0.26 -21.41
CA GLY A 116 -6.67 -0.01 -22.76
C GLY A 116 -5.59 0.46 -23.74
N LYS A 117 -4.58 1.18 -23.25
CA LYS A 117 -3.42 1.61 -24.05
C LYS A 117 -2.45 0.47 -24.31
N CYS A 118 -2.10 -0.33 -23.31
CA CYS A 118 -1.32 -1.56 -23.50
C CYS A 118 -1.97 -2.47 -24.55
N ARG A 119 -3.29 -2.67 -24.44
CA ARG A 119 -4.06 -3.45 -25.41
C ARG A 119 -3.99 -2.87 -26.82
N SER A 120 -4.18 -1.55 -26.96
CA SER A 120 -4.04 -0.86 -28.24
C SER A 120 -2.66 -1.09 -28.87
N VAL A 121 -1.59 -0.95 -28.09
CA VAL A 121 -0.22 -1.16 -28.54
C VAL A 121 -0.03 -2.58 -29.06
N VAL A 122 -0.40 -3.58 -28.27
CA VAL A 122 -0.25 -5.00 -28.65
C VAL A 122 -1.01 -5.31 -29.93
N LEU A 123 -2.28 -4.88 -30.05
CA LEU A 123 -3.09 -5.11 -31.24
C LEU A 123 -2.52 -4.42 -32.49
N LYS A 124 -2.01 -3.19 -32.34
CA LYS A 124 -1.37 -2.46 -33.45
C LYS A 124 -0.06 -3.13 -33.88
N SER A 125 0.75 -3.58 -32.93
CA SER A 125 1.99 -4.32 -33.19
C SER A 125 1.73 -5.66 -33.87
N MET A 126 0.73 -6.42 -33.43
CA MET A 126 0.28 -7.64 -34.11
C MET A 126 -0.15 -7.37 -35.56
N LYS A 127 -0.97 -6.32 -35.76
CA LYS A 127 -1.40 -5.91 -37.09
C LYS A 127 -0.22 -5.54 -37.97
N LEU A 128 0.75 -4.80 -37.44
CA LEU A 128 1.97 -4.40 -38.16
C LEU A 128 2.75 -5.62 -38.65
N ILE A 129 3.06 -6.57 -37.76
CA ILE A 129 3.79 -7.80 -38.09
C ILE A 129 3.03 -8.60 -39.16
N LYS A 130 1.72 -8.75 -39.00
CA LYS A 130 0.88 -9.50 -39.95
C LYS A 130 0.81 -8.85 -41.33
N VAL A 131 0.76 -7.51 -41.38
CA VAL A 131 0.80 -6.78 -42.65
C VAL A 131 2.16 -6.94 -43.32
N ALA A 132 3.25 -6.85 -42.55
CA ALA A 132 4.61 -7.00 -43.06
C ALA A 132 4.85 -8.42 -43.60
N SER A 133 4.38 -9.47 -42.89
CA SER A 133 4.54 -10.86 -43.32
C SER A 133 3.75 -11.20 -44.58
N VAL A 134 2.55 -10.65 -44.75
CA VAL A 134 1.69 -10.96 -45.90
C VAL A 134 2.04 -10.14 -47.14
N ARG A 135 2.35 -8.85 -46.99
CA ARG A 135 2.49 -7.95 -48.15
C ARG A 135 3.86 -8.01 -48.82
N GLY A 136 4.89 -8.48 -48.12
CA GLY A 136 6.28 -8.41 -48.61
C GLY A 136 6.74 -6.97 -48.90
N LYS A 137 6.04 -5.98 -48.35
CA LYS A 137 6.32 -4.56 -48.50
C LYS A 137 6.48 -3.97 -47.10
N PRO A 138 7.39 -2.99 -46.93
CA PRO A 138 7.57 -2.34 -45.65
C PRO A 138 6.24 -1.70 -45.22
N PRO A 139 5.91 -1.74 -43.91
CA PRO A 139 4.71 -1.11 -43.41
C PRO A 139 4.70 0.40 -43.65
N LEU A 140 3.51 0.99 -43.63
CA LEU A 140 3.35 2.42 -43.84
C LEU A 140 4.03 3.18 -42.69
N GLN A 141 4.84 4.18 -43.03
CA GLN A 141 5.49 5.10 -42.06
C GLN A 141 4.49 5.67 -41.03
N MET A 142 3.24 5.87 -41.45
CA MET A 142 2.16 6.32 -40.56
C MET A 142 1.81 5.30 -39.45
N GLU A 143 1.84 4.00 -39.76
CA GLU A 143 1.56 2.94 -38.77
C GLU A 143 2.70 2.81 -37.76
N ILE A 144 3.95 2.89 -38.24
CA ILE A 144 5.16 2.94 -37.39
C ILE A 144 5.10 4.17 -36.47
N GLY A 145 4.79 5.34 -37.01
CA GLY A 145 4.65 6.58 -36.24
C GLY A 145 3.56 6.48 -35.16
N SER A 146 2.43 5.83 -35.48
CA SER A 146 1.37 5.61 -34.47
C SER A 146 1.85 4.71 -33.33
N ILE A 147 2.61 3.65 -33.59
CA ILE A 147 3.10 2.74 -32.55
C ILE A 147 4.15 3.45 -31.68
N ASN A 148 5.09 4.17 -32.31
CA ASN A 148 6.09 4.95 -31.59
C ASN A 148 5.47 5.99 -30.65
N ASN A 149 4.41 6.68 -31.08
CA ASN A 149 3.69 7.62 -30.22
C ASN A 149 3.06 6.93 -29.00
N GLU A 150 2.56 5.71 -29.15
CA GLU A 150 2.02 4.95 -28.02
C GLU A 150 3.12 4.42 -27.09
N ILE A 151 4.28 4.02 -27.61
CA ILE A 151 5.45 3.66 -26.79
C ILE A 151 5.93 4.85 -25.96
N VAL A 152 6.01 6.05 -26.56
CA VAL A 152 6.37 7.28 -25.83
C VAL A 152 5.35 7.58 -24.73
N TRP A 153 4.07 7.36 -25.01
CA TRP A 153 3.02 7.52 -24.02
C TRP A 153 3.15 6.50 -22.87
N LEU A 154 3.37 5.22 -23.17
CA LEU A 154 3.59 4.18 -22.17
C LEU A 154 4.80 4.52 -21.28
N ASN A 155 5.90 4.99 -21.87
CA ASN A 155 7.09 5.40 -21.13
C ASN A 155 6.81 6.55 -20.16
N ARG A 156 5.98 7.52 -20.54
CA ARG A 156 5.57 8.63 -19.67
C ARG A 156 4.73 8.13 -18.50
N ASP A 157 3.76 7.26 -18.76
CA ASP A 157 2.86 6.77 -17.71
C ASP A 157 3.53 5.72 -16.82
N ARG A 158 4.59 5.06 -17.30
CA ARG A 158 5.44 4.17 -16.50
C ARG A 158 6.02 4.88 -15.29
N GLU A 159 6.45 6.13 -15.42
CA GLU A 159 6.95 6.92 -14.28
C GLU A 159 5.87 7.15 -13.22
N ARG A 160 4.61 7.33 -13.63
CA ARG A 160 3.49 7.47 -12.70
C ARG A 160 3.20 6.15 -11.98
N VAL A 161 3.18 5.04 -12.71
CA VAL A 161 2.99 3.70 -12.14
C VAL A 161 4.13 3.36 -11.17
N LEU A 162 5.38 3.70 -11.50
CA LEU A 162 6.52 3.54 -10.59
C LEU A 162 6.35 4.37 -9.31
N PHE A 163 5.90 5.62 -9.44
CA PHE A 163 5.62 6.48 -8.29
C PHE A 163 4.50 5.88 -7.40
N GLU A 164 3.43 5.36 -8.01
CA GLU A 164 2.36 4.67 -7.29
C GLU A 164 2.84 3.40 -6.59
N MET A 165 3.68 2.60 -7.27
CA MET A 165 4.26 1.38 -6.71
C MET A 165 5.15 1.68 -5.50
N ASP A 166 6.02 2.68 -5.62
CA ASP A 166 6.90 3.14 -4.54
C ASP A 166 6.08 3.75 -3.38
N ARG A 167 5.00 4.46 -3.68
CA ARG A 167 4.05 4.94 -2.69
C ARG A 167 3.35 3.79 -1.97
N ALA A 168 2.87 2.77 -2.67
CA ALA A 168 2.22 1.59 -2.10
C ALA A 168 3.19 0.80 -1.20
N ASN A 169 4.42 0.56 -1.66
CA ASN A 169 5.48 -0.11 -0.88
C ASN A 169 5.85 0.65 0.40
N ARG A 170 5.92 1.99 0.35
CA ARG A 170 6.13 2.81 1.55
C ARG A 170 5.00 2.67 2.56
N TYR A 171 3.75 2.69 2.10
CA TYR A 171 2.61 2.51 3.00
C TYR A 171 2.63 1.13 3.64
N GLU A 172 2.93 0.08 2.89
CA GLU A 172 3.08 -1.27 3.43
C GLU A 172 4.15 -1.30 4.53
N THR A 173 5.34 -0.74 4.25
CA THR A 173 6.46 -0.70 5.19
C THR A 173 6.11 0.03 6.50
N ILE A 174 5.50 1.21 6.40
CA ILE A 174 5.07 2.00 7.57
C ILE A 174 3.98 1.25 8.34
N SER A 175 3.08 0.58 7.62
CA SER A 175 1.96 -0.14 8.22
C SER A 175 2.35 -1.44 8.92
N ARG A 176 3.48 -2.06 8.56
CA ARG A 176 4.02 -3.25 9.23
C ARG A 176 4.69 -2.96 10.59
N PHE A 177 5.19 -1.73 10.82
CA PHE A 177 5.90 -1.37 12.06
C PHE A 177 5.29 -0.22 12.88
N PRO A 178 3.98 -0.23 13.19
CA PRO A 178 3.37 0.82 14.00
C PRO A 178 3.87 0.87 15.42
N GLY A 179 4.16 -0.30 16.00
CA GLY A 179 4.65 -0.42 17.37
C GLY A 179 5.95 0.33 17.52
N LEU A 180 6.85 0.20 16.54
CA LEU A 180 8.13 0.91 16.53
C LEU A 180 7.94 2.43 16.40
N VAL A 181 7.10 2.89 15.46
CA VAL A 181 6.83 4.33 15.26
C VAL A 181 6.16 4.93 16.50
N ARG A 182 5.17 4.24 17.06
CA ARG A 182 4.44 4.70 18.27
C ARG A 182 5.31 4.63 19.53
N PHE A 183 6.17 3.63 19.63
CA PHE A 183 7.16 3.49 20.70
C PHE A 183 8.22 4.60 20.65
N VAL A 184 8.79 4.86 19.47
CA VAL A 184 9.72 5.98 19.25
C VAL A 184 9.06 7.31 19.57
N TRP A 185 7.80 7.51 19.16
CA TRP A 185 7.04 8.71 19.50
C TRP A 185 6.83 8.83 21.02
N HIS A 186 6.42 7.75 21.70
CA HIS A 186 6.27 7.73 23.15
C HIS A 186 7.58 8.02 23.89
N LEU A 187 8.72 7.50 23.41
CA LEU A 187 10.04 7.80 23.97
C LEU A 187 10.39 9.29 23.83
N ILE A 188 10.13 9.89 22.66
CA ILE A 188 10.36 11.32 22.43
C ILE A 188 9.48 12.16 23.36
N TRP A 189 8.20 11.80 23.49
CA TRP A 189 7.26 12.53 24.35
C TRP A 189 7.61 12.37 25.83
N TRP A 190 7.96 11.16 26.27
CA TRP A 190 8.42 10.88 27.63
C TRP A 190 9.69 11.68 27.97
N GLY A 191 10.63 11.77 27.02
CA GLY A 191 11.83 12.60 27.15
C GLY A 191 11.52 14.10 27.25
N LYS A 192 10.49 14.60 26.56
CA LYS A 192 10.00 15.98 26.71
C LYS A 192 9.28 16.20 28.05
N TRP A 193 8.44 15.26 28.48
CA TRP A 193 7.73 15.33 29.75
C TRP A 193 8.67 15.32 30.95
N LYS A 194 9.69 14.44 30.96
CA LYS A 194 10.75 14.47 31.99
C LYS A 194 11.49 15.81 32.06
N ARG A 195 11.78 16.42 30.90
CA ARG A 195 12.42 17.75 30.86
C ARG A 195 11.49 18.83 31.42
N TRP A 196 10.21 18.79 31.10
CA TRP A 196 9.21 19.72 31.63
C TRP A 196 9.05 19.60 33.16
N LEU A 197 8.99 18.37 33.70
CA LEU A 197 8.93 18.12 35.14
C LEU A 197 10.18 18.62 35.89
N LYS A 198 11.36 18.51 35.28
CA LYS A 198 12.60 19.06 35.85
C LYS A 198 12.61 20.60 35.84
N ALA A 199 12.02 21.22 34.81
CA ALA A 199 11.93 22.67 34.71
C ALA A 199 10.88 23.29 35.64
N ASN A 200 9.88 22.52 36.06
CA ASN A 200 8.78 22.98 36.93
C ASN A 200 8.66 22.07 38.16
N PRO A 201 9.57 22.18 39.14
CA PRO A 201 9.49 21.37 40.35
C PRO A 201 8.19 21.69 41.10
N VAL A 202 7.41 20.65 41.41
CA VAL A 202 6.19 20.80 42.21
C VAL A 202 6.60 21.35 43.59
N PRO A 203 6.04 22.49 44.03
CA PRO A 203 6.35 23.03 45.35
C PRO A 203 6.01 21.96 46.38
N ARG A 204 7.01 21.52 47.15
CA ARG A 204 6.78 20.62 48.29
C ARG A 204 5.78 21.33 49.18
N SER A 205 4.60 20.73 49.36
CA SER A 205 3.58 21.27 50.26
C SER A 205 4.26 21.54 51.60
N SER A 206 4.39 22.82 51.91
CA SER A 206 4.91 23.27 53.19
C SER A 206 4.12 22.56 54.27
N LYS A 207 4.86 21.90 55.17
CA LYS A 207 4.36 21.14 56.32
C LYS A 207 3.09 21.81 56.86
N PHE A 208 2.00 21.04 56.94
CA PHE A 208 0.82 21.46 57.69
C PHE A 208 1.29 21.88 59.09
N PRO A 209 0.98 23.11 59.55
CA PRO A 209 1.32 23.51 60.90
C PRO A 209 0.62 22.53 61.85
N GLU A 210 1.42 21.86 62.69
CA GLU A 210 0.90 21.06 63.79
C GLU A 210 0.04 21.98 64.66
N SER A 211 -1.28 21.75 64.65
CA SER A 211 -2.19 22.41 65.58
C SER A 211 -1.85 21.89 66.97
N LYS A 212 -1.32 22.77 67.82
CA LYS A 212 -1.25 22.55 69.26
C LYS A 212 -2.63 22.70 69.90
#